data_AF-C1N2X4-F1
#
_entry.id   AF-C1N2X4-F1
#
_cell.length_a   1.000
_cell.length_b   1.000
_cell.length_c   1.000
_cell.angle_alpha   90.00
_cell.angle_beta   90.00
_cell.angle_gamma   90.00
#
_symmetry.space_group_name_H-M   'P 1'
#
loop_
_entity.id
_entity.type
_entity.pdbx_description
1 polymer ?
#
loop_
_entity_poly.entity_id
_entity_poly.type
_entity_poly.pdbx_seq_one_letter_code
_entity_poly.pdbx_strand_id
1 'polypeptide(L)'
;MASGSESESDDLCVVLDADGRVFGAGEGLDYAFRAFDAFAPLVPAGGRSPTSEDENDLTSSSPSTPPSSIDDLVADALLVDSPLAGDAATHWLSARAARAPRCALEELAAAIFAFHTRDLRGPDAFEESSSGVEWWVQARPSLKLHWDKDEELRVATGLWVHPQVSTVTYLTGGGSGGTRQAPTVVFEGVVAGPVARGHGGGGGGDDVTSAGSPRASAMCASYPEAGKHVSFDGRMLHGVLRELADGGGGGGGGRITFLANVWLNHAPRGVKPLPGSILPSLGPPSTGPTPAVAAPRDAAVTTTTVTVSDTDTCASVATASDAFSDERVFGWSGDEFALSDGARRGARAIRDAGSASGTVRVALPPECGVDVFVVENEGVGSAAKKRRAGLP
;
A
#
# COMPACT_ATOMS: atom_id res chain seq x y z
N MET A 1 38.93 27.43 -27.46
CA MET A 1 38.93 26.54 -26.29
C MET A 1 37.48 26.25 -25.97
N ALA A 2 36.99 25.09 -26.39
CA ALA A 2 35.63 24.67 -26.10
C ALA A 2 35.61 24.15 -24.66
N SER A 3 34.85 24.79 -23.77
CA SER A 3 34.53 24.24 -22.47
C SER A 3 33.55 23.09 -22.70
N GLY A 4 34.04 21.85 -22.61
CA GLY A 4 33.17 20.70 -22.45
C GLY A 4 32.44 20.87 -21.13
N SER A 5 31.12 21.06 -21.19
CA SER A 5 30.27 20.80 -20.04
C SER A 5 30.32 19.29 -19.83
N GLU A 6 31.06 18.87 -18.81
CA GLU A 6 30.90 17.54 -18.25
C GLU A 6 29.46 17.47 -17.74
N SER A 7 28.60 16.81 -18.51
CA SER A 7 27.32 16.36 -17.98
C SER A 7 27.66 15.32 -16.93
N GLU A 8 27.61 15.69 -15.66
CA GLU A 8 27.51 14.72 -14.57
C GLU A 8 26.29 13.84 -14.91
N SER A 9 26.54 12.67 -15.49
CA SER A 9 25.53 11.62 -15.39
C SER A 9 25.49 11.30 -13.91
N ASP A 10 24.38 11.64 -13.26
CA ASP A 10 24.05 11.07 -11.96
C ASP A 10 23.94 9.56 -12.19
N ASP A 11 25.08 8.87 -12.11
CA ASP A 11 25.19 7.43 -12.22
C ASP A 11 24.41 6.85 -11.05
N LEU A 12 23.15 6.55 -11.35
CA LEU A 12 22.19 5.97 -10.46
C LEU A 12 22.67 4.58 -10.03
N CYS A 13 23.09 4.47 -8.78
CA CYS A 13 23.41 3.21 -8.15
C CYS A 13 22.36 2.92 -7.08
N VAL A 14 21.33 2.13 -7.41
CA VAL A 14 20.51 1.47 -6.40
C VAL A 14 21.04 0.06 -6.24
N VAL A 15 21.48 -0.28 -5.03
CA VAL A 15 21.92 -1.64 -4.69
C VAL A 15 20.76 -2.37 -4.03
N LEU A 16 20.41 -3.53 -4.58
CA LEU A 16 19.41 -4.41 -4.01
C LEU A 16 20.08 -5.59 -3.29
N ASP A 17 19.48 -6.06 -2.20
CA ASP A 17 19.88 -7.27 -1.50
C ASP A 17 19.42 -8.55 -2.24
N ALA A 18 19.71 -9.72 -1.66
CA ALA A 18 19.34 -11.01 -2.25
C ALA A 18 17.83 -11.23 -2.39
N ASP A 19 17.03 -10.51 -1.60
CA ASP A 19 15.57 -10.52 -1.68
C ASP A 19 15.05 -9.46 -2.67
N GLY A 20 15.88 -8.54 -3.17
CA GLY A 20 15.44 -7.45 -4.04
C GLY A 20 14.93 -6.21 -3.28
N ARG A 21 15.28 -6.04 -2.00
CA ARG A 21 15.06 -4.80 -1.25
C ARG A 21 16.27 -3.88 -1.35
N VAL A 22 16.09 -2.60 -1.08
CA VAL A 22 17.21 -1.65 -1.01
C VAL A 22 18.18 -2.10 0.08
N PHE A 23 19.45 -2.30 -0.32
CA PHE A 23 20.49 -2.83 0.55
C PHE A 23 20.79 -1.89 1.74
N GLY A 24 21.16 -2.50 2.87
CA GLY A 24 21.63 -1.76 4.05
C GLY A 24 20.54 -1.07 4.86
N ALA A 25 19.27 -1.46 4.69
CA ALA A 25 18.17 -1.00 5.54
C ALA A 25 17.12 -2.08 5.74
N GLY A 26 16.41 -1.98 6.87
CA GLY A 26 15.22 -2.77 7.14
C GLY A 26 15.48 -4.13 7.82
N GLU A 27 16.72 -4.43 8.20
CA GLU A 27 16.98 -5.58 9.07
C GLU A 27 16.16 -5.48 10.36
N GLY A 28 15.36 -6.50 10.65
CA GLY A 28 14.48 -6.52 11.82
C GLY A 28 13.09 -5.91 11.61
N LEU A 29 12.75 -5.45 10.40
CA LEU A 29 11.36 -5.12 10.07
C LEU A 29 10.47 -6.36 9.98
N ASP A 30 9.19 -6.18 10.31
CA ASP A 30 8.16 -7.19 10.12
C ASP A 30 7.55 -7.09 8.72
N TYR A 31 7.92 -8.03 7.86
CA TYR A 31 7.43 -8.13 6.48
C TYR A 31 6.17 -9.00 6.34
N ALA A 32 5.69 -9.61 7.44
CA ALA A 32 4.46 -10.39 7.40
C ALA A 32 3.25 -9.47 7.16
N PHE A 33 2.18 -10.04 6.60
CA PHE A 33 0.90 -9.37 6.62
C PHE A 33 0.42 -9.23 8.08
N ARG A 34 0.17 -8.00 8.52
CA ARG A 34 -0.36 -7.66 9.84
C ARG A 34 -1.60 -6.80 9.69
N ALA A 35 -2.51 -6.95 10.65
CA ALA A 35 -3.68 -6.10 10.79
C ALA A 35 -3.78 -5.64 12.23
N PHE A 36 -4.19 -4.40 12.41
CA PHE A 36 -4.20 -3.70 13.69
C PHE A 36 -5.52 -2.98 13.84
N ASP A 37 -6.21 -3.22 14.94
CA ASP A 37 -7.45 -2.51 15.27
C ASP A 37 -7.12 -1.24 16.07
N ALA A 38 -7.92 -0.19 15.88
CA ALA A 38 -7.79 1.10 16.59
C ALA A 38 -6.39 1.74 16.47
N PHE A 39 -5.78 1.67 15.29
CA PHE A 39 -4.52 2.33 14.98
C PHE A 39 -4.67 3.85 14.84
N ALA A 40 -5.81 4.29 14.28
CA ALA A 40 -6.25 5.67 14.21
C ALA A 40 -7.62 5.84 14.91
N PRO A 41 -7.95 7.04 15.45
CA PRO A 41 -7.13 8.25 15.47
C PRO A 41 -5.92 8.10 16.40
N LEU A 42 -4.93 8.99 16.27
CA LEU A 42 -3.76 8.99 17.13
C LEU A 42 -4.14 9.37 18.57
N VAL A 43 -3.32 8.94 19.54
CA VAL A 43 -3.51 9.27 20.96
C VAL A 43 -2.35 10.12 21.48
N PRO A 44 -2.58 11.00 22.47
CA PRO A 44 -1.49 11.71 23.14
C PRO A 44 -0.47 10.72 23.73
N ALA A 45 0.82 11.03 23.64
CA ALA A 45 1.85 10.16 24.21
C ALA A 45 1.68 10.04 25.73
N GLY A 46 1.61 8.80 26.24
CA GLY A 46 1.59 8.52 27.69
C GLY A 46 0.22 8.21 28.31
N GLY A 47 -0.83 8.02 27.52
CA GLY A 47 -2.16 7.63 28.01
C GLY A 47 -2.23 6.22 28.61
N ARG A 48 -1.68 6.01 29.81
CA ARG A 48 -2.21 4.99 30.74
C ARG A 48 -3.57 5.49 31.21
N SER A 49 -4.55 4.59 31.26
CA SER A 49 -5.87 4.85 31.85
C SER A 49 -5.72 5.58 33.19
N PRO A 50 -6.50 6.65 33.45
CA PRO A 50 -6.46 7.32 34.75
C PRO A 50 -7.04 6.34 35.77
N THR A 51 -6.18 5.56 36.42
CA THR A 51 -6.50 5.08 37.74
C THR A 51 -6.58 6.33 38.62
N SER A 52 -7.77 6.52 39.17
CA SER A 52 -8.15 7.54 40.13
C SER A 52 -7.01 7.97 41.06
N GLU A 53 -7.01 9.26 41.38
CA GLU A 53 -6.21 9.94 42.42
C GLU A 53 -4.89 10.54 41.93
N ASP A 54 -4.95 11.71 41.28
CA ASP A 54 -3.92 12.75 41.42
C ASP A 54 -4.51 14.10 40.94
N GLU A 55 -5.45 14.64 41.72
CA GLU A 55 -5.79 16.07 41.68
C GLU A 55 -4.74 16.84 42.49
N ASN A 56 -3.67 17.31 41.84
CA ASN A 56 -3.01 18.60 42.15
C ASN A 56 -1.71 18.76 41.33
N ASP A 57 -1.82 19.30 40.13
CA ASP A 57 -0.77 20.18 39.60
C ASP A 57 -1.38 21.22 38.65
N LEU A 58 -1.79 22.35 39.23
CA LEU A 58 -2.22 23.54 38.49
C LEU A 58 -0.99 24.41 38.22
N THR A 59 -0.17 24.02 37.25
CA THR A 59 0.86 24.90 36.70
C THR A 59 0.76 24.98 35.17
N SER A 60 0.21 26.11 34.69
CA SER A 60 0.52 26.75 33.40
C SER A 60 0.79 25.81 32.20
N SER A 61 -0.12 24.90 31.87
CA SER A 61 -0.06 24.18 30.61
C SER A 61 -0.62 25.06 29.49
N SER A 62 0.24 25.48 28.55
CA SER A 62 -0.19 26.03 27.26
C SER A 62 -1.31 25.16 26.67
N PRO A 63 -2.30 25.72 25.97
CA PRO A 63 -3.37 24.92 25.37
C PRO A 63 -2.76 23.93 24.37
N SER A 64 -2.85 22.63 24.68
CA SER A 64 -2.48 21.54 23.79
C SER A 64 -3.65 21.28 22.83
N THR A 65 -3.38 21.32 21.52
CA THR A 65 -4.30 20.87 20.49
C THR A 65 -4.28 19.34 20.50
N PRO A 66 -5.40 18.65 20.76
CA PRO A 66 -5.45 17.20 20.75
C PRO A 66 -5.22 16.64 19.34
N PRO A 67 -4.87 15.36 19.18
CA PRO A 67 -4.83 14.71 17.87
C PRO A 67 -6.19 14.78 17.17
N SER A 68 -6.17 14.90 15.83
CA SER A 68 -7.37 14.94 15.00
C SER A 68 -8.22 13.69 15.14
N SER A 69 -9.54 13.87 15.14
CA SER A 69 -10.48 12.74 15.08
C SER A 69 -10.44 12.05 13.71
N ILE A 70 -11.04 10.85 13.61
CA ILE A 70 -11.19 10.19 12.30
C ILE A 70 -12.01 11.07 11.34
N ASP A 71 -13.06 11.75 11.81
CA ASP A 71 -13.90 12.58 10.96
C ASP A 71 -13.12 13.80 10.41
N ASP A 72 -12.24 14.38 11.22
CA ASP A 72 -11.34 15.45 10.78
C ASP A 72 -10.36 14.93 9.71
N LEU A 73 -9.77 13.74 9.93
CA LEU A 73 -8.89 13.10 8.96
C LEU A 73 -9.63 12.77 7.65
N VAL A 74 -10.91 12.37 7.71
CA VAL A 74 -11.76 12.15 6.53
C VAL A 74 -11.96 13.46 5.76
N ALA A 75 -12.26 14.56 6.44
CA ALA A 75 -12.45 15.86 5.80
C ALA A 75 -11.17 16.34 5.10
N ASP A 76 -10.03 16.25 5.78
CA ASP A 76 -8.72 16.57 5.22
C ASP A 76 -8.37 15.66 4.03
N ALA A 77 -8.65 14.36 4.15
CA ALA A 77 -8.38 13.37 3.13
C ALA A 77 -9.17 13.66 1.84
N LEU A 78 -10.45 14.02 1.94
CA LEU A 78 -11.27 14.40 0.80
C LEU A 78 -10.78 15.68 0.11
N LEU A 79 -10.18 16.61 0.86
CA LEU A 79 -9.57 17.80 0.28
C LEU A 79 -8.28 17.45 -0.48
N VAL A 80 -7.46 16.57 0.08
CA VAL A 80 -6.22 16.09 -0.57
C VAL A 80 -6.49 15.23 -1.81
N ASP A 81 -7.50 14.35 -1.81
CA ASP A 81 -7.92 13.56 -2.99
C ASP A 81 -8.76 14.39 -4.00
N SER A 82 -8.77 15.72 -3.86
CA SER A 82 -9.45 16.62 -4.79
C SER A 82 -8.45 17.30 -5.74
N PRO A 83 -8.88 17.74 -6.93
CA PRO A 83 -8.03 18.52 -7.84
C PRO A 83 -7.46 19.82 -7.22
N LEU A 84 -7.99 20.27 -6.08
CA LEU A 84 -7.49 21.45 -5.38
C LEU A 84 -6.11 21.22 -4.73
N ALA A 85 -5.73 19.97 -4.49
CA ALA A 85 -4.43 19.59 -3.93
C ALA A 85 -3.30 19.58 -4.97
N GLY A 86 -3.62 19.84 -6.24
CA GLY A 86 -2.69 19.84 -7.36
C GLY A 86 -2.65 18.51 -8.12
N ASP A 87 -1.68 18.38 -9.03
CA ASP A 87 -1.59 17.23 -9.95
C ASP A 87 -0.80 16.04 -9.38
N ALA A 88 -0.21 16.19 -8.20
CA ALA A 88 0.57 15.13 -7.56
C ALA A 88 -0.36 14.08 -6.98
N ALA A 89 -0.26 12.84 -7.46
CA ALA A 89 -1.08 11.72 -7.00
C ALA A 89 -0.64 11.17 -5.62
N THR A 90 0.57 11.51 -5.18
CA THR A 90 1.20 11.01 -3.95
C THR A 90 2.20 12.03 -3.41
N HIS A 91 2.48 11.97 -2.11
CA HIS A 91 3.25 12.97 -1.37
C HIS A 91 4.40 12.37 -0.55
N TRP A 92 5.54 13.06 -0.53
CA TRP A 92 6.72 12.63 0.21
C TRP A 92 6.83 13.36 1.56
N LEU A 93 7.04 12.59 2.62
CA LEU A 93 7.42 13.10 3.94
C LEU A 93 8.71 12.40 4.36
N SER A 94 9.85 13.09 4.27
CA SER A 94 11.13 12.53 4.68
C SER A 94 11.18 12.22 6.17
N ALA A 95 12.03 11.28 6.59
CA ALA A 95 12.25 10.94 7.99
C ALA A 95 12.60 12.17 8.84
N ARG A 96 13.36 13.12 8.26
CA ARG A 96 13.65 14.41 8.89
C ARG A 96 12.41 15.30 9.03
N ALA A 97 11.59 15.42 7.98
CA ALA A 97 10.39 16.24 8.00
C ALA A 97 9.29 15.65 8.90
N ALA A 98 9.24 14.33 9.07
CA ALA A 98 8.31 13.64 9.96
C ALA A 98 8.44 14.06 11.44
N ARG A 99 9.57 14.67 11.84
CA ARG A 99 9.76 15.24 13.19
C ARG A 99 8.97 16.52 13.45
N ALA A 100 8.48 17.17 12.39
CA ALA A 100 7.73 18.42 12.46
C ALA A 100 6.63 18.41 11.37
N PRO A 101 5.61 17.55 11.52
CA PRO A 101 4.51 17.49 10.56
C PRO A 101 3.78 18.84 10.46
N ARG A 102 3.30 19.19 9.27
CA ARG A 102 2.70 20.50 8.98
C ARG A 102 1.17 20.48 9.06
N CYS A 103 0.58 19.29 9.02
CA CYS A 103 -0.86 19.05 9.13
C CYS A 103 -1.14 17.67 9.76
N ALA A 104 -2.40 17.41 10.11
CA ALA A 104 -2.83 16.15 10.72
C ALA A 104 -2.53 14.91 9.86
N LEU A 105 -2.62 15.01 8.53
CA LEU A 105 -2.28 13.91 7.62
C LEU A 105 -0.77 13.61 7.61
N GLU A 106 0.08 14.63 7.67
CA GLU A 106 1.52 14.43 7.83
C GLU A 106 1.86 13.86 9.21
N GLU A 107 1.10 14.22 10.25
CA GLU A 107 1.24 13.64 11.58
C GLU A 107 0.89 12.15 11.60
N LEU A 108 -0.17 11.74 10.89
CA LEU A 108 -0.51 10.32 10.69
C LEU A 108 0.59 9.58 9.91
N ALA A 109 1.09 10.15 8.82
CA ALA A 109 2.20 9.59 8.05
C ALA A 109 3.48 9.44 8.92
N ALA A 110 3.81 10.45 9.72
CA ALA A 110 4.94 10.42 10.65
C ALA A 110 4.77 9.33 11.72
N ALA A 111 3.56 9.18 12.27
CA ALA A 111 3.25 8.15 13.26
C ALA A 111 3.36 6.73 12.68
N ILE A 112 2.93 6.52 11.43
CA ILE A 112 3.10 5.25 10.71
C ILE A 112 4.58 4.93 10.49
N PHE A 113 5.36 5.91 10.02
CA PHE A 113 6.81 5.75 9.83
C PHE A 113 7.49 5.39 11.16
N ALA A 114 7.19 6.14 12.24
CA ALA A 114 7.73 5.89 13.56
C ALA A 114 7.34 4.50 14.09
N PHE A 115 6.09 4.06 13.89
CA PHE A 115 5.60 2.75 14.32
C PHE A 115 6.37 1.60 13.65
N HIS A 116 6.53 1.64 12.33
CA HIS A 116 7.16 0.55 11.58
C HIS A 116 8.68 0.55 11.69
N THR A 117 9.30 1.70 11.98
CA THR A 117 10.75 1.80 12.21
C THR A 117 11.14 1.73 13.68
N ARG A 118 10.17 1.57 14.60
CA ARG A 118 10.37 1.67 16.05
C ARG A 118 11.36 0.66 16.63
N ASP A 119 11.66 -0.42 15.93
CA ASP A 119 12.53 -1.51 16.39
C ASP A 119 13.91 -1.47 15.70
N LEU A 120 14.07 -0.60 14.70
CA LEU A 120 15.38 -0.31 14.12
C LEU A 120 16.21 0.48 15.13
N ARG A 121 17.46 0.05 15.35
CA ARG A 121 18.35 0.62 16.37
C ARG A 121 19.70 0.94 15.75
N GLY A 122 20.33 2.00 16.27
CA GLY A 122 21.70 2.35 15.92
C GLY A 122 21.81 3.38 14.78
N PRO A 123 22.99 3.96 14.59
CA PRO A 123 23.24 4.99 13.59
C PRO A 123 23.16 4.47 12.14
N ASP A 124 23.28 3.15 11.95
CA ASP A 124 23.28 2.49 10.64
C ASP A 124 21.92 1.84 10.31
N ALA A 125 20.86 2.16 11.07
CA ALA A 125 19.53 1.60 10.87
C ALA A 125 18.91 1.95 9.50
N PHE A 126 19.05 3.22 9.11
CA PHE A 126 18.71 3.79 7.80
C PHE A 126 19.25 5.21 7.71
N GLU A 127 19.38 5.73 6.49
CA GLU A 127 19.83 7.08 6.19
C GLU A 127 18.62 8.05 6.13
N GLU A 128 18.55 9.03 7.04
CA GLU A 128 17.40 9.95 7.13
C GLU A 128 17.18 10.82 5.88
N SER A 129 18.23 11.12 5.12
CA SER A 129 18.15 11.95 3.89
C SER A 129 17.38 11.27 2.77
N SER A 130 17.48 9.94 2.71
CA SER A 130 16.90 9.09 1.67
C SER A 130 15.78 8.20 2.19
N SER A 131 15.39 8.34 3.47
CA SER A 131 14.30 7.58 4.08
C SER A 131 13.11 8.47 4.41
N GLY A 132 11.93 7.87 4.49
CA GLY A 132 10.69 8.58 4.79
C GLY A 132 9.47 7.76 4.47
N VAL A 133 8.36 8.47 4.26
CA VAL A 133 7.10 7.86 3.90
C VAL A 133 6.53 8.56 2.68
N GLU A 134 6.16 7.76 1.69
CA GLU A 134 5.33 8.18 0.57
C GLU A 134 3.88 7.93 0.96
N TRP A 135 3.01 8.92 0.88
CA TRP A 135 1.63 8.78 1.31
C TRP A 135 0.64 9.46 0.36
N TRP A 136 -0.56 8.90 0.30
CA TRP A 136 -1.67 9.43 -0.49
C TRP A 136 -3.01 9.00 0.11
N VAL A 137 -4.07 9.64 -0.38
CA VAL A 137 -5.45 9.30 -0.02
C VAL A 137 -6.11 8.62 -1.20
N GLN A 138 -6.97 7.65 -0.91
CA GLN A 138 -7.88 7.09 -1.89
C GLN A 138 -9.31 7.13 -1.37
N ALA A 139 -10.14 8.02 -1.93
CA ALA A 139 -11.59 8.08 -1.68
C ALA A 139 -12.42 7.34 -2.75
N ARG A 140 -11.78 6.44 -3.52
CA ARG A 140 -12.39 5.72 -4.65
C ARG A 140 -12.65 4.24 -4.30
N PRO A 141 -13.67 3.61 -4.91
CA PRO A 141 -14.10 2.25 -4.56
C PRO A 141 -13.20 1.13 -5.08
N SER A 142 -12.16 1.44 -5.88
CA SER A 142 -11.26 0.40 -6.39
C SER A 142 -9.85 0.91 -6.69
N LEU A 143 -8.88 0.09 -6.32
CA LEU A 143 -7.49 0.10 -6.76
C LEU A 143 -7.25 -1.22 -7.47
N LYS A 144 -6.68 -1.16 -8.67
CA LYS A 144 -6.32 -2.39 -9.40
C LYS A 144 -5.18 -3.11 -8.70
N LEU A 145 -4.99 -4.40 -9.00
CA LEU A 145 -3.86 -5.15 -8.49
C LEU A 145 -2.55 -4.60 -9.04
N HIS A 146 -1.59 -4.32 -8.18
CA HIS A 146 -0.32 -3.71 -8.54
C HIS A 146 0.74 -4.01 -7.49
N TRP A 147 1.97 -3.62 -7.82
CA TRP A 147 3.06 -3.47 -6.88
C TRP A 147 3.39 -2.00 -6.75
N ASP A 148 3.52 -1.55 -5.51
CA ASP A 148 4.04 -0.23 -5.18
C ASP A 148 5.50 -0.16 -5.55
N LYS A 149 5.91 0.86 -6.28
CA LYS A 149 7.28 0.99 -6.77
C LYS A 149 7.61 2.43 -7.08
N ASP A 150 8.91 2.71 -7.16
CA ASP A 150 9.38 3.96 -7.74
C ASP A 150 9.06 3.97 -9.25
N GLU A 151 7.95 4.61 -9.60
CA GLU A 151 7.44 4.63 -10.99
C GLU A 151 8.39 5.35 -11.94
N GLU A 152 8.98 6.47 -11.52
CA GLU A 152 9.91 7.21 -12.37
C GLU A 152 11.20 6.44 -12.60
N LEU A 153 11.75 5.79 -11.57
CA LEU A 153 12.90 4.91 -11.69
C LEU A 153 12.62 3.74 -12.62
N ARG A 154 11.46 3.10 -12.46
CA ARG A 154 11.02 2.00 -13.32
C ARG A 154 10.89 2.44 -14.77
N VAL A 155 10.28 3.61 -15.03
CA VAL A 155 10.15 4.15 -16.39
C VAL A 155 11.53 4.47 -16.99
N ALA A 156 12.44 5.03 -16.19
CA ALA A 156 13.75 5.46 -16.67
C ALA A 156 14.72 4.30 -16.93
N THR A 157 14.66 3.25 -16.12
CA THR A 157 15.71 2.20 -16.08
C THR A 157 15.20 0.78 -16.24
N GLY A 158 13.90 0.56 -16.04
CA GLY A 158 13.33 -0.77 -15.89
C GLY A 158 13.56 -1.40 -14.51
N LEU A 159 14.26 -0.76 -13.57
CA LEU A 159 14.43 -1.30 -12.22
C LEU A 159 13.14 -1.18 -11.40
N TRP A 160 12.79 -2.25 -10.69
CA TRP A 160 11.68 -2.29 -9.76
C TRP A 160 12.22 -2.15 -8.35
N VAL A 161 12.05 -0.96 -7.79
CA VAL A 161 12.42 -0.65 -6.40
C VAL A 161 11.14 -0.39 -5.63
N HIS A 162 11.00 -1.07 -4.51
CA HIS A 162 9.78 -1.14 -3.71
C HIS A 162 9.99 -0.52 -2.33
N PRO A 163 8.93 -0.05 -1.65
CA PRO A 163 9.02 0.30 -0.25
C PRO A 163 9.36 -0.93 0.59
N GLN A 164 9.96 -0.73 1.76
CA GLN A 164 10.20 -1.82 2.71
C GLN A 164 8.87 -2.33 3.27
N VAL A 165 7.95 -1.44 3.61
CA VAL A 165 6.63 -1.77 4.14
C VAL A 165 5.57 -0.94 3.43
N SER A 166 4.58 -1.59 2.84
CA SER A 166 3.37 -0.93 2.35
C SER A 166 2.27 -1.00 3.41
N THR A 167 1.44 0.04 3.50
CA THR A 167 0.38 0.09 4.51
C THR A 167 -0.93 0.66 3.99
N VAL A 168 -2.03 0.28 4.64
CA VAL A 168 -3.36 0.86 4.42
C VAL A 168 -4.02 1.15 5.75
N THR A 169 -4.37 2.41 6.00
CA THR A 169 -5.20 2.83 7.14
C THR A 169 -6.59 3.17 6.63
N TYR A 170 -7.62 2.52 7.17
CA TYR A 170 -9.00 2.79 6.81
C TYR A 170 -9.54 3.96 7.63
N LEU A 171 -9.91 5.06 6.98
CA LEU A 171 -10.54 6.22 7.64
C LEU A 171 -12.05 6.03 7.72
N THR A 172 -12.63 5.30 6.77
CA THR A 172 -14.02 4.85 6.81
C THR A 172 -14.10 3.33 6.80
N GLY A 173 -15.21 2.78 7.29
CA GLY A 173 -15.45 1.35 7.29
C GLY A 173 -16.81 1.01 7.88
N GLY A 174 -17.26 -0.23 7.67
CA GLY A 174 -18.64 -0.64 7.91
C GLY A 174 -19.62 0.07 6.96
N GLY A 175 -20.18 -0.61 5.97
CA GLY A 175 -21.15 0.06 5.10
C GLY A 175 -22.36 0.53 5.89
N SER A 176 -22.83 1.72 5.56
CA SER A 176 -24.14 2.19 6.02
C SER A 176 -25.19 1.14 5.65
N GLY A 177 -25.92 0.62 6.64
CA GLY A 177 -26.93 -0.42 6.43
C GLY A 177 -26.40 -1.86 6.29
N GLY A 178 -25.15 -2.13 6.71
CA GLY A 178 -24.61 -3.50 6.77
C GLY A 178 -24.04 -4.03 5.45
N THR A 179 -23.87 -3.17 4.43
CA THR A 179 -23.24 -3.54 3.16
C THR A 179 -21.72 -3.65 3.33
N ARG A 180 -21.13 -4.78 2.93
CA ARG A 180 -19.68 -4.99 2.93
C ARG A 180 -18.99 -4.14 1.87
N GLN A 181 -18.02 -3.33 2.28
CA GLN A 181 -17.14 -2.59 1.36
C GLN A 181 -16.02 -3.48 0.82
N ALA A 182 -15.44 -3.10 -0.33
CA ALA A 182 -14.36 -3.86 -0.96
C ALA A 182 -13.10 -3.93 -0.06
N PRO A 183 -12.56 -5.13 0.21
CA PRO A 183 -11.37 -5.29 1.03
C PRO A 183 -10.10 -4.94 0.25
N THR A 184 -9.05 -4.57 0.99
CA THR A 184 -7.69 -4.69 0.44
C THR A 184 -7.30 -6.16 0.46
N VAL A 185 -6.78 -6.66 -0.65
CA VAL A 185 -6.31 -8.04 -0.81
C VAL A 185 -4.81 -8.05 -1.11
N VAL A 186 -4.05 -8.85 -0.36
CA VAL A 186 -2.61 -9.02 -0.48
C VAL A 186 -2.32 -10.49 -0.80
N PHE A 187 -1.44 -10.75 -1.77
CA PHE A 187 -1.03 -12.08 -2.20
C PHE A 187 0.34 -12.40 -1.60
N GLU A 188 0.35 -13.12 -0.47
CA GLU A 188 1.59 -13.45 0.24
C GLU A 188 2.51 -14.32 -0.63
N GLY A 189 3.75 -13.88 -0.84
CA GLY A 189 4.75 -14.59 -1.65
C GLY A 189 4.75 -14.21 -3.13
N VAL A 190 3.77 -13.43 -3.61
CA VAL A 190 3.78 -12.90 -4.98
C VAL A 190 4.51 -11.56 -5.00
N VAL A 191 5.82 -11.62 -5.21
CA VAL A 191 6.68 -10.43 -5.34
C VAL A 191 7.11 -10.22 -6.79
N ALA A 192 7.30 -8.96 -7.17
CA ALA A 192 7.87 -8.64 -8.47
C ALA A 192 9.38 -8.90 -8.49
N GLY A 193 9.90 -9.30 -9.65
CA GLY A 193 11.34 -9.38 -9.86
C GLY A 193 11.98 -7.98 -9.95
N PRO A 194 13.29 -7.84 -9.69
CA PRO A 194 13.96 -6.54 -9.58
C PRO A 194 14.10 -5.78 -10.91
N VAL A 195 13.83 -6.42 -12.05
CA VAL A 195 13.98 -5.83 -13.39
C VAL A 195 12.72 -6.10 -14.22
N ALA A 196 12.15 -5.04 -14.80
CA ALA A 196 11.05 -5.09 -15.75
C ALA A 196 11.45 -5.86 -17.01
N ARG A 197 10.55 -6.70 -17.53
CA ARG A 197 10.79 -7.36 -18.82
C ARG A 197 10.86 -6.34 -19.96
N GLY A 198 11.73 -6.57 -20.94
CA GLY A 198 11.84 -5.74 -22.14
C GLY A 198 12.65 -4.44 -22.03
N HIS A 199 13.20 -4.09 -20.87
CA HIS A 199 14.10 -2.93 -20.71
C HIS A 199 15.59 -3.25 -20.97
N GLY A 200 15.94 -4.50 -21.27
CA GLY A 200 17.27 -4.92 -21.73
C GLY A 200 17.32 -4.99 -23.27
N GLY A 201 17.81 -3.92 -23.90
CA GLY A 201 18.05 -3.90 -25.34
C GLY A 201 19.14 -4.88 -25.74
N GLY A 202 18.76 -6.09 -26.16
CA GLY A 202 19.59 -6.99 -26.94
C GLY A 202 20.21 -8.17 -26.17
N GLY A 203 19.84 -9.38 -26.59
CA GLY A 203 20.64 -10.59 -26.39
C GLY A 203 20.07 -11.59 -25.38
N GLY A 204 19.46 -12.67 -25.89
CA GLY A 204 19.05 -13.86 -25.13
C GLY A 204 17.71 -13.66 -24.41
N GLY A 205 16.58 -14.22 -24.84
CA GLY A 205 16.43 -15.58 -25.34
C GLY A 205 16.51 -16.63 -24.23
N ASP A 206 17.02 -16.27 -23.04
CA ASP A 206 17.19 -17.18 -21.92
C ASP A 206 16.36 -16.69 -20.72
N ASP A 207 15.10 -17.12 -20.74
CA ASP A 207 14.57 -17.97 -19.69
C ASP A 207 14.44 -17.40 -18.26
N VAL A 208 13.68 -16.32 -18.09
CA VAL A 208 12.84 -16.15 -16.88
C VAL A 208 11.51 -16.92 -17.06
N THR A 209 11.53 -18.03 -17.78
CA THR A 209 10.49 -19.07 -17.72
C THR A 209 10.93 -20.21 -16.80
N SER A 210 12.22 -20.31 -16.47
CA SER A 210 12.80 -21.34 -15.58
C SER A 210 12.51 -21.13 -14.09
N ALA A 211 12.18 -19.91 -13.65
CA ALA A 211 11.83 -19.65 -12.24
C ALA A 211 10.35 -19.93 -11.90
N GLY A 212 9.52 -20.27 -12.89
CA GLY A 212 8.07 -20.40 -12.73
C GLY A 212 7.37 -19.05 -12.49
N SER A 213 6.05 -19.02 -12.69
CA SER A 213 5.23 -17.88 -12.26
C SER A 213 5.32 -17.73 -10.73
N PRO A 214 5.42 -16.51 -10.18
CA PRO A 214 5.39 -16.34 -8.73
C PRO A 214 4.06 -16.86 -8.19
N ARG A 215 4.11 -17.56 -7.06
CA ARG A 215 2.96 -18.28 -6.47
C ARG A 215 2.63 -17.75 -5.10
N ALA A 216 1.36 -17.41 -4.87
CA ALA A 216 0.93 -17.01 -3.54
C ALA A 216 0.83 -18.23 -2.60
N SER A 217 1.39 -18.11 -1.39
CA SER A 217 1.18 -19.06 -0.29
C SER A 217 -0.15 -18.81 0.45
N ALA A 218 -0.64 -17.58 0.40
CA ALA A 218 -1.93 -17.20 0.96
C ALA A 218 -2.50 -15.95 0.29
N MET A 219 -3.80 -15.76 0.43
CA MET A 219 -4.48 -14.50 0.14
C MET A 219 -5.01 -13.91 1.45
N CYS A 220 -4.60 -12.70 1.77
CA CYS A 220 -5.03 -11.96 2.94
C CYS A 220 -6.00 -10.86 2.51
N ALA A 221 -7.22 -10.86 3.05
CA ALA A 221 -8.22 -9.84 2.82
C ALA A 221 -8.50 -9.08 4.11
N SER A 222 -8.38 -7.75 4.06
CA SER A 222 -8.75 -6.86 5.15
C SER A 222 -9.95 -6.03 4.73
N TYR A 223 -11.07 -6.24 5.42
CA TYR A 223 -12.26 -5.43 5.21
C TYR A 223 -12.14 -4.08 5.92
N PRO A 224 -12.63 -2.98 5.31
CA PRO A 224 -12.55 -1.65 5.90
C PRO A 224 -13.32 -1.54 7.21
N GLU A 225 -12.62 -1.08 8.24
CA GLU A 225 -13.16 -0.64 9.53
C GLU A 225 -12.43 0.63 9.93
N ALA A 226 -13.17 1.68 10.31
CA ALA A 226 -12.56 2.97 10.62
C ALA A 226 -11.50 2.82 11.73
N GLY A 227 -10.31 3.37 11.51
CA GLY A 227 -9.18 3.27 12.43
C GLY A 227 -8.34 2.00 12.28
N LYS A 228 -8.76 1.02 11.48
CA LYS A 228 -7.99 -0.20 11.23
C LYS A 228 -6.80 0.09 10.33
N HIS A 229 -5.66 -0.54 10.61
CA HIS A 229 -4.43 -0.44 9.83
C HIS A 229 -3.97 -1.83 9.40
N VAL A 230 -3.39 -1.94 8.20
CA VAL A 230 -2.71 -3.15 7.73
C VAL A 230 -1.34 -2.80 7.20
N SER A 231 -0.38 -3.70 7.38
CA SER A 231 0.97 -3.60 6.84
C SER A 231 1.39 -4.93 6.24
N PHE A 232 2.26 -4.87 5.23
CA PHE A 232 2.81 -6.03 4.54
C PHE A 232 4.11 -5.64 3.83
N ASP A 233 4.88 -6.64 3.39
CA ASP A 233 6.07 -6.42 2.57
C ASP A 233 5.73 -5.60 1.32
N GLY A 234 6.41 -4.46 1.12
CA GLY A 234 6.09 -3.54 0.02
C GLY A 234 6.29 -4.11 -1.38
N ARG A 235 6.94 -5.28 -1.50
CA ARG A 235 7.10 -6.01 -2.76
C ARG A 235 5.90 -6.89 -3.12
N MET A 236 4.92 -7.06 -2.24
CA MET A 236 3.80 -7.99 -2.48
C MET A 236 2.74 -7.40 -3.43
N LEU A 237 2.22 -8.25 -4.31
CA LEU A 237 1.07 -7.92 -5.16
C LEU A 237 -0.16 -7.67 -4.28
N HIS A 238 -0.84 -6.56 -4.51
CA HIS A 238 -2.02 -6.21 -3.73
C HIS A 238 -2.94 -5.24 -4.49
N GLY A 239 -4.15 -5.05 -3.97
CA GLY A 239 -5.12 -4.08 -4.48
C GLY A 239 -6.48 -4.24 -3.84
N VAL A 240 -7.53 -3.74 -4.49
CA VAL A 240 -8.90 -3.79 -3.98
C VAL A 240 -9.76 -4.63 -4.91
N LEU A 241 -10.26 -5.76 -4.39
CA LEU A 241 -11.15 -6.65 -5.14
C LEU A 241 -12.61 -6.28 -4.84
N ARG A 242 -13.22 -5.48 -5.72
CA ARG A 242 -14.62 -5.03 -5.60
C ARG A 242 -15.62 -6.17 -5.61
N GLU A 243 -15.23 -7.30 -6.20
CA GLU A 243 -16.00 -8.53 -6.34
C GLU A 243 -16.27 -9.17 -4.97
N LEU A 244 -15.51 -8.78 -3.94
CA LEU A 244 -15.67 -9.19 -2.55
C LEU A 244 -16.50 -8.21 -1.71
N ALA A 245 -17.04 -7.14 -2.33
CA ALA A 245 -18.01 -6.23 -1.71
C ALA A 245 -19.45 -6.71 -1.94
N ASP A 246 -20.38 -6.29 -1.08
CA ASP A 246 -21.80 -6.55 -1.29
C ASP A 246 -22.36 -5.60 -2.37
N GLY A 247 -23.23 -6.10 -3.25
CA GLY A 247 -24.08 -5.26 -4.10
C GLY A 247 -23.41 -4.51 -5.27
N GLY A 248 -22.27 -4.97 -5.80
CA GLY A 248 -21.75 -4.50 -7.08
C GLY A 248 -21.35 -3.01 -7.12
N GLY A 249 -20.81 -2.47 -6.02
CA GLY A 249 -20.03 -1.22 -6.02
C GLY A 249 -20.81 0.10 -6.02
N GLY A 250 -22.13 0.09 -5.75
CA GLY A 250 -22.98 1.28 -5.87
C GLY A 250 -23.49 1.95 -4.59
N GLY A 251 -23.09 1.52 -3.38
CA GLY A 251 -23.64 2.02 -2.11
C GLY A 251 -22.93 3.26 -1.55
N GLY A 252 -23.64 4.39 -1.45
CA GLY A 252 -23.20 5.76 -1.11
C GLY A 252 -22.49 6.09 0.21
N GLY A 253 -21.67 5.20 0.79
CA GLY A 253 -20.69 5.54 1.83
C GLY A 253 -19.28 5.22 1.32
N GLY A 254 -18.51 6.24 0.93
CA GLY A 254 -17.22 6.05 0.26
C GLY A 254 -16.18 5.33 1.14
N ARG A 255 -15.45 4.39 0.55
CA ARG A 255 -14.21 3.82 1.13
C ARG A 255 -13.12 4.88 1.03
N ILE A 256 -12.67 5.38 2.18
CA ILE A 256 -11.59 6.36 2.27
C ILE A 256 -10.45 5.70 3.02
N THR A 257 -9.30 5.62 2.36
CA THR A 257 -8.08 5.06 2.93
C THR A 257 -6.95 6.08 2.87
N PHE A 258 -6.16 6.11 3.93
CA PHE A 258 -4.86 6.75 3.98
C PHE A 258 -3.79 5.67 3.75
N LEU A 259 -3.06 5.78 2.64
CA LEU A 259 -2.01 4.83 2.27
C LEU A 259 -0.66 5.48 2.53
N ALA A 260 0.27 4.71 3.09
CA ALA A 260 1.56 5.20 3.51
C ALA A 260 2.62 4.11 3.37
N ASN A 261 3.51 4.28 2.42
CA ASN A 261 4.60 3.37 2.13
C ASN A 261 5.87 3.85 2.83
N VAL A 262 6.46 2.97 3.65
CA VAL A 262 7.69 3.23 4.38
C VAL A 262 8.87 2.88 3.51
N TRP A 263 9.69 3.88 3.22
CA TRP A 263 10.87 3.78 2.39
C TRP A 263 12.12 4.06 3.23
N LEU A 264 13.10 3.18 3.15
CA LEU A 264 14.39 3.27 3.82
C LEU A 264 15.51 3.22 2.78
N ASN A 265 16.47 4.13 2.93
CA ASN A 265 17.62 4.33 2.05
C ASN A 265 17.26 4.59 0.57
N HIS A 266 16.02 4.93 0.26
CA HIS A 266 15.55 5.27 -1.08
C HIS A 266 14.34 6.20 -1.01
N ALA A 267 14.41 7.36 -1.67
CA ALA A 267 13.26 8.25 -1.83
C ALA A 267 12.73 8.08 -3.26
N PRO A 268 11.45 7.71 -3.46
CA PRO A 268 10.88 7.55 -4.79
C PRO A 268 11.01 8.81 -5.63
N ARG A 269 11.50 8.64 -6.86
CA ARG A 269 11.70 9.75 -7.79
C ARG A 269 10.37 10.40 -8.18
N GLY A 270 10.40 11.71 -8.33
CA GLY A 270 9.24 12.49 -8.75
C GLY A 270 8.21 12.77 -7.64
N VAL A 271 8.29 12.07 -6.50
CA VAL A 271 7.38 12.29 -5.38
C VAL A 271 7.80 13.52 -4.60
N LYS A 272 6.86 14.45 -4.43
CA LYS A 272 7.11 15.77 -3.84
C LYS A 272 6.36 15.91 -2.52
N PRO A 273 6.83 16.75 -1.59
CA PRO A 273 6.05 17.08 -0.40
C PRO A 273 4.67 17.64 -0.75
N LEU A 274 3.72 17.46 0.17
CA LEU A 274 2.39 18.07 0.06
C LEU A 274 2.55 19.59 -0.18
N PRO A 275 1.88 20.17 -1.20
CA PRO A 275 2.04 21.58 -1.55
C PRO A 275 1.67 22.51 -0.39
N GLY A 276 2.48 23.54 -0.13
CA GLY A 276 2.21 24.48 0.96
C GLY A 276 0.89 25.25 0.82
N SER A 277 0.33 25.33 -0.38
CA SER A 277 -0.92 26.05 -0.68
C SER A 277 -2.16 25.41 -0.08
N ILE A 278 -2.18 24.09 0.16
CA ILE A 278 -3.34 23.41 0.75
C ILE A 278 -3.28 23.36 2.28
N LEU A 279 -2.10 23.53 2.89
CA LEU A 279 -1.91 23.44 4.34
C LEU A 279 -2.85 24.32 5.16
N PRO A 280 -3.17 25.58 4.78
CA PRO A 280 -4.09 26.41 5.55
C PRO A 280 -5.53 25.89 5.61
N SER A 281 -5.88 24.92 4.75
CA SER A 281 -7.21 24.31 4.68
C SER A 281 -7.30 22.94 5.35
N LEU A 282 -6.18 22.45 5.89
CA LEU A 282 -6.11 21.16 6.60
C LEU A 282 -6.07 21.38 8.11
N GLY A 283 -6.46 20.34 8.85
CA GLY A 283 -6.27 20.29 10.29
C GLY A 283 -4.79 20.49 10.67
N PRO A 284 -4.49 21.33 11.69
CA PRO A 284 -3.13 21.45 12.17
C PRO A 284 -2.68 20.13 12.81
N PRO A 285 -1.36 19.86 12.90
CA PRO A 285 -0.88 18.78 13.75
C PRO A 285 -1.26 19.07 15.21
N SER A 286 -1.28 18.02 16.04
CA SER A 286 -1.45 18.20 17.48
C SER A 286 -0.31 19.05 18.07
N THR A 287 -0.55 19.68 19.22
CA THR A 287 0.49 20.40 19.96
C THR A 287 0.66 19.76 21.34
N GLY A 288 1.90 19.45 21.71
CA GLY A 288 2.22 18.73 22.95
C GLY A 288 3.14 17.54 22.71
N PRO A 289 3.05 16.47 23.53
CA PRO A 289 3.79 15.24 23.31
C PRO A 289 3.44 14.65 21.94
N THR A 290 4.46 14.27 21.15
CA THR A 290 4.27 13.69 19.80
C THR A 290 3.25 12.55 19.85
N PRO A 291 2.10 12.66 19.18
CA PRO A 291 1.11 11.60 19.21
C PRO A 291 1.70 10.32 18.66
N ALA A 292 1.25 9.22 19.24
CA ALA A 292 1.62 7.91 18.78
C ALA A 292 0.37 7.18 18.31
N VAL A 293 0.60 6.20 17.46
CA VAL A 293 -0.36 5.12 17.25
C VAL A 293 -0.69 4.53 18.62
N ALA A 294 -1.98 4.48 18.97
CA ALA A 294 -2.41 3.82 20.20
C ALA A 294 -1.93 2.38 20.15
N ALA A 295 -1.21 1.89 21.18
CA ALA A 295 -0.59 0.56 21.23
C ALA A 295 -1.50 -0.51 20.60
N PRO A 296 -1.35 -0.77 19.29
CA PRO A 296 -2.45 -1.33 18.54
C PRO A 296 -2.56 -2.79 18.91
N ARG A 297 -3.78 -3.26 19.10
CA ARG A 297 -4.01 -4.69 19.29
C ARG A 297 -3.90 -5.33 17.92
N ASP A 298 -3.12 -6.40 17.83
CA ASP A 298 -3.16 -7.26 16.65
C ASP A 298 -4.62 -7.66 16.42
N ALA A 299 -5.14 -7.27 15.26
CA ALA A 299 -6.49 -7.58 14.88
C ALA A 299 -6.64 -9.10 14.80
N ALA A 300 -7.79 -9.61 15.25
CA ALA A 300 -8.06 -11.04 15.11
C ALA A 300 -8.06 -11.42 13.63
N VAL A 301 -7.10 -12.24 13.21
CA VAL A 301 -7.02 -12.77 11.85
C VAL A 301 -7.72 -14.13 11.84
N THR A 302 -8.89 -14.19 11.22
CA THR A 302 -9.55 -15.48 10.98
C THR A 302 -8.81 -16.19 9.86
N THR A 303 -8.20 -17.33 10.18
CA THR A 303 -7.49 -18.14 9.20
C THR A 303 -8.39 -19.29 8.74
N THR A 304 -8.63 -19.34 7.42
CA THR A 304 -9.37 -20.42 6.77
C THR A 304 -8.40 -21.15 5.83
N THR A 305 -8.25 -22.46 6.01
CA THR A 305 -7.48 -23.27 5.06
C THR A 305 -8.41 -23.77 3.97
N VAL A 306 -8.05 -23.52 2.70
CA VAL A 306 -8.76 -24.10 1.57
C VAL A 306 -8.27 -25.53 1.39
N THR A 307 -9.14 -26.50 1.65
CA THR A 307 -8.91 -27.90 1.25
C THR A 307 -9.33 -28.08 -0.20
N VAL A 308 -8.40 -28.56 -1.02
CA VAL A 308 -8.66 -28.84 -2.44
C VAL A 308 -8.97 -30.32 -2.56
N SER A 309 -10.18 -30.68 -2.94
CA SER A 309 -10.48 -32.04 -3.39
C SER A 309 -10.26 -32.14 -4.89
N ASP A 310 -9.49 -33.13 -5.34
CA ASP A 310 -9.19 -33.42 -6.76
C ASP A 310 -10.44 -33.57 -7.65
N THR A 311 -11.62 -33.73 -7.05
CA THR A 311 -12.91 -33.86 -7.73
C THR A 311 -13.57 -32.53 -8.13
N ASP A 312 -13.06 -31.39 -7.65
CA ASP A 312 -13.51 -30.05 -8.10
C ASP A 312 -12.91 -29.72 -9.48
N THR A 313 -13.17 -30.60 -10.44
CA THR A 313 -13.00 -30.28 -11.86
C THR A 313 -13.91 -29.09 -12.19
N CYS A 314 -13.38 -28.13 -12.96
CA CYS A 314 -13.96 -26.82 -13.32
C CYS A 314 -15.37 -26.83 -13.97
N ALA A 315 -16.09 -27.95 -13.98
CA ALA A 315 -17.30 -28.16 -14.78
C ALA A 315 -18.63 -27.81 -14.08
N SER A 316 -18.69 -27.56 -12.77
CA SER A 316 -19.97 -27.29 -12.08
C SER A 316 -20.15 -25.87 -11.53
N VAL A 317 -19.31 -24.89 -11.93
CA VAL A 317 -19.27 -23.54 -11.32
C VAL A 317 -19.87 -22.44 -12.23
N ALA A 318 -20.79 -22.80 -13.14
CA ALA A 318 -21.33 -21.88 -14.13
C ALA A 318 -22.47 -20.94 -13.64
N THR A 319 -22.73 -20.80 -12.33
CA THR A 319 -23.90 -20.01 -11.86
C THR A 319 -23.63 -18.98 -10.76
N ALA A 320 -22.38 -18.61 -10.51
CA ALA A 320 -22.09 -17.32 -9.89
C ALA A 320 -21.28 -16.54 -10.92
N SER A 321 -21.80 -15.41 -11.38
CA SER A 321 -21.17 -14.55 -12.39
C SER A 321 -19.65 -14.55 -12.24
N ASP A 322 -18.97 -14.87 -13.32
CA ASP A 322 -17.53 -15.06 -13.44
C ASP A 322 -16.83 -13.71 -13.16
N ALA A 323 -16.80 -13.26 -11.90
CA ALA A 323 -16.51 -11.86 -11.55
C ALA A 323 -15.04 -11.46 -11.79
N PHE A 324 -14.19 -12.41 -12.15
CA PHE A 324 -12.81 -12.21 -12.61
C PHE A 324 -12.68 -12.32 -14.14
N SER A 325 -13.79 -12.37 -14.89
CA SER A 325 -13.80 -12.55 -16.35
C SER A 325 -13.56 -11.27 -17.15
N ASP A 326 -13.59 -10.09 -16.50
CA ASP A 326 -13.40 -8.83 -17.20
C ASP A 326 -11.93 -8.41 -17.11
N GLU A 327 -11.26 -8.53 -18.25
CA GLU A 327 -9.85 -8.21 -18.47
C GLU A 327 -9.52 -6.80 -17.91
N ARG A 328 -8.40 -6.71 -17.18
CA ARG A 328 -7.79 -5.51 -16.54
C ARG A 328 -8.01 -5.34 -15.03
N VAL A 329 -7.94 -6.44 -14.27
CA VAL A 329 -7.81 -6.44 -12.80
C VAL A 329 -6.47 -5.81 -12.35
N PHE A 330 -5.45 -5.81 -13.21
CA PHE A 330 -4.13 -5.23 -12.93
C PHE A 330 -4.03 -3.75 -13.30
N GLY A 331 -3.33 -3.00 -12.45
CA GLY A 331 -2.92 -1.63 -12.66
C GLY A 331 -1.82 -1.51 -13.70
N TRP A 332 -1.54 -0.29 -14.14
CA TRP A 332 -0.41 -0.07 -15.03
C TRP A 332 0.89 -0.45 -14.30
N SER A 333 1.55 -1.48 -14.79
CA SER A 333 2.78 -2.04 -14.21
C SER A 333 3.88 -2.21 -15.25
N GLY A 334 3.65 -1.74 -16.48
CA GLY A 334 4.54 -1.96 -17.63
C GLY A 334 4.27 -3.27 -18.37
N ASP A 335 3.70 -4.27 -17.68
CA ASP A 335 3.30 -5.58 -18.21
C ASP A 335 1.79 -5.83 -17.99
N GLU A 336 1.18 -6.70 -18.78
CA GLU A 336 -0.18 -7.19 -18.52
C GLU A 336 -0.12 -8.51 -17.77
N PHE A 337 -0.95 -8.66 -16.73
CA PHE A 337 -0.94 -9.84 -15.89
C PHE A 337 -2.33 -10.49 -15.81
N ALA A 338 -2.35 -11.80 -15.58
CA ALA A 338 -3.55 -12.57 -15.30
C ALA A 338 -3.37 -13.40 -14.02
N LEU A 339 -4.47 -13.58 -13.29
CA LEU A 339 -4.54 -14.48 -12.15
C LEU A 339 -5.01 -15.87 -12.59
N SER A 340 -4.37 -16.91 -12.06
CA SER A 340 -4.81 -18.31 -12.22
C SER A 340 -6.18 -18.60 -11.57
N ASP A 341 -6.74 -19.78 -11.89
CA ASP A 341 -7.94 -20.31 -11.25
C ASP A 341 -7.80 -20.50 -9.73
N GLY A 342 -6.56 -20.70 -9.24
CA GLY A 342 -6.24 -20.75 -7.82
C GLY A 342 -6.64 -19.46 -7.09
N ALA A 343 -6.39 -18.30 -7.71
CA ALA A 343 -6.81 -17.01 -7.15
C ALA A 343 -8.32 -16.87 -7.09
N ARG A 344 -9.04 -17.36 -8.11
CA ARG A 344 -10.51 -17.35 -8.13
C ARG A 344 -11.07 -18.22 -7.00
N ARG A 345 -10.45 -19.38 -6.72
CA ARG A 345 -10.80 -20.23 -5.57
C ARG A 345 -10.53 -19.54 -4.24
N GLY A 346 -9.35 -18.93 -4.07
CA GLY A 346 -9.02 -18.17 -2.87
C GLY A 346 -9.98 -17.02 -2.60
N ALA A 347 -10.33 -16.25 -3.64
CA ALA A 347 -11.34 -15.19 -3.54
C ALA A 347 -12.72 -15.70 -3.13
N ARG A 348 -13.16 -16.85 -3.66
CA ARG A 348 -14.41 -17.50 -3.21
C ARG A 348 -14.35 -17.89 -1.74
N ALA A 349 -13.25 -18.51 -1.30
CA ALA A 349 -13.08 -18.88 0.10
C ALA A 349 -13.07 -17.66 1.04
N ILE A 350 -12.48 -16.53 0.62
CA ILE A 350 -12.56 -15.26 1.36
C ILE A 350 -14.01 -14.80 1.52
N ARG A 351 -14.77 -14.80 0.41
CA ARG A 351 -16.18 -14.41 0.41
C ARG A 351 -17.01 -15.32 1.32
N ASP A 352 -16.79 -16.62 1.23
CA ASP A 352 -17.57 -17.64 1.94
C ASP A 352 -17.20 -17.70 3.44
N ALA A 353 -15.99 -17.27 3.82
CA ALA A 353 -15.59 -17.08 5.21
C ALA A 353 -16.40 -15.98 5.95
N GLY A 354 -17.27 -15.24 5.24
CA GLY A 354 -18.49 -14.67 5.80
C GLY A 354 -18.34 -13.41 6.65
N SER A 355 -17.15 -12.92 6.98
CA SER A 355 -17.03 -11.78 7.91
C SER A 355 -17.15 -10.42 7.23
N ALA A 356 -18.26 -9.69 7.42
CA ALA A 356 -18.52 -8.36 6.81
C ALA A 356 -17.56 -7.25 7.28
N SER A 357 -16.75 -7.57 8.29
CA SER A 357 -15.69 -6.76 8.89
C SER A 357 -14.49 -7.66 9.23
N GLY A 358 -13.37 -7.09 9.67
CA GLY A 358 -12.21 -7.86 10.12
C GLY A 358 -11.28 -8.36 9.01
N THR A 359 -10.41 -9.30 9.35
CA THR A 359 -9.31 -9.77 8.50
C THR A 359 -9.41 -11.28 8.30
N VAL A 360 -9.36 -11.72 7.04
CA VAL A 360 -9.40 -13.12 6.64
C VAL A 360 -8.08 -13.48 5.95
N ARG A 361 -7.45 -14.57 6.38
CA ARG A 361 -6.31 -15.17 5.70
C ARG A 361 -6.70 -16.53 5.14
N VAL A 362 -6.62 -16.67 3.83
CA VAL A 362 -6.83 -17.93 3.13
C VAL A 362 -5.49 -18.54 2.75
N ALA A 363 -5.12 -19.64 3.41
CA ALA A 363 -3.93 -20.40 3.04
C ALA A 363 -4.21 -21.19 1.75
N LEU A 364 -3.30 -21.07 0.77
CA LEU A 364 -3.41 -21.74 -0.51
C LEU A 364 -2.41 -22.91 -0.56
N PRO A 365 -2.88 -24.14 -0.83
CA PRO A 365 -1.99 -25.27 -1.01
C PRO A 365 -1.01 -25.05 -2.18
N PRO A 366 0.20 -25.64 -2.15
CA PRO A 366 1.15 -25.52 -3.24
C PRO A 366 0.57 -25.92 -4.60
N GLU A 367 -0.35 -26.87 -4.68
CA GLU A 367 -1.03 -27.29 -5.91
C GLU A 367 -2.05 -26.26 -6.43
N CYS A 368 -2.47 -25.30 -5.61
CA CYS A 368 -3.50 -24.29 -5.90
C CYS A 368 -3.01 -22.84 -5.77
N GLY A 369 -1.69 -22.64 -5.75
CA GLY A 369 -1.07 -21.32 -5.66
C GLY A 369 -1.60 -20.35 -6.72
N VAL A 370 -1.61 -19.05 -6.39
CA VAL A 370 -1.94 -18.01 -7.36
C VAL A 370 -0.75 -17.84 -8.28
N ASP A 371 -0.78 -18.47 -9.44
CA ASP A 371 0.15 -18.12 -10.51
C ASP A 371 -0.25 -16.75 -11.08
N VAL A 372 0.72 -15.85 -11.14
CA VAL A 372 0.62 -14.61 -11.90
C VAL A 372 1.32 -14.83 -13.24
N PHE A 373 0.54 -14.78 -14.32
CA PHE A 373 1.06 -14.92 -15.68
C PHE A 373 1.21 -13.54 -16.29
N VAL A 374 2.29 -13.31 -17.04
CA VAL A 374 2.35 -12.19 -17.98
C VAL A 374 1.55 -12.61 -19.21
N VAL A 375 0.58 -11.79 -19.61
CA VAL A 375 -0.15 -11.98 -20.86
C VAL A 375 0.60 -11.18 -21.92
N GLU A 376 1.17 -11.86 -22.92
CA GLU A 376 1.69 -11.17 -24.08
C GLU A 376 0.53 -10.46 -24.77
N ASN A 377 0.70 -9.16 -24.95
CA ASN A 377 -0.29 -8.31 -25.56
C ASN A 377 -0.35 -8.67 -27.06
N GLU A 378 -1.22 -9.61 -27.46
CA GLU A 378 -1.50 -9.86 -28.88
C GLU A 378 -2.14 -8.60 -29.50
N GLY A 379 -1.29 -7.65 -29.94
CA GLY A 379 -1.67 -6.60 -30.87
C GLY A 379 -1.57 -5.12 -30.42
N VAL A 380 -1.22 -4.79 -29.19
CA VAL A 380 -1.20 -3.36 -28.75
C VAL A 380 0.09 -2.61 -29.15
N GLY A 381 1.16 -3.35 -29.50
CA GLY A 381 2.47 -2.79 -29.88
C GLY A 381 2.49 -1.84 -31.09
N SER A 382 1.46 -1.87 -31.94
CA SER A 382 1.36 -1.00 -33.13
C SER A 382 0.50 0.25 -32.91
N ALA A 383 -0.54 0.16 -32.07
CA ALA A 383 -1.50 1.25 -31.88
C ALA A 383 -1.05 2.30 -30.85
N ALA A 384 -0.40 1.87 -29.77
CA ALA A 384 0.09 2.79 -28.73
C ALA A 384 1.26 3.66 -29.23
N LYS A 385 2.11 3.11 -30.12
CA LYS A 385 3.22 3.84 -30.75
C LYS A 385 2.72 4.91 -31.73
N LYS A 386 1.57 4.69 -32.40
CA LYS A 386 0.94 5.67 -33.29
C LYS A 386 0.19 6.79 -32.56
N ARG A 387 -0.32 6.57 -31.35
CA ARG A 387 -1.05 7.59 -30.58
C ARG A 387 -0.17 8.65 -29.90
N ARG A 388 1.14 8.39 -29.74
CA ARG A 388 2.10 9.38 -29.22
C ARG A 388 2.90 10.13 -30.29
N ALA A 389 2.82 9.70 -31.55
CA ALA A 389 3.49 10.36 -32.68
C ALA A 389 2.56 11.27 -33.50
N GLY A 390 1.32 11.47 -33.06
CA GLY A 390 0.31 12.24 -33.78
C GLY A 390 -0.54 13.09 -32.86
N LEU A 391 -0.01 14.26 -32.49
CA LEU A 391 -0.83 15.46 -32.34
C LEU A 391 -0.20 16.53 -33.25
N PRO A 392 -1.00 17.26 -34.05
CA PRO A 392 -0.55 18.56 -34.57
C PRO A 392 -0.26 19.54 -33.43
#